data_AF-A0A4U2DDN2-F1
#
_entry.id   AF-A0A4U2DDN2-F1
#
_cell.length_a   1.000
_cell.length_b   1.000
_cell.length_c   1.000
_cell.angle_alpha   90.00
_cell.angle_beta   90.00
_cell.angle_gamma   90.00
#
_symmetry.space_group_name_H-M   'P 1'
#
loop_
_entity.id
_entity.type
_entity.pdbx_description
1 polymer ?
#
loop_
_entity_poly.entity_id
_entity_poly.type
_entity_poly.pdbx_seq_one_letter_code
_entity_poly.pdbx_strand_id
1 'polypeptide(L)'
;MAQRNSTPTLSTLNSATNVSSLARESSPKNDISLCEGQTGFIQLIDCNSKQVLAQREGLNDEASFEYLKTNVWNMSKDVVMQFVVQTDHVHPNKFFGAVLKHSLVRVYHNQLTNNEPVGVNPFWEGTADSVDENETIINSEQWDAFDSDGHWIGTSEC
;
A
#
# COMPACT_ATOMS: atom_id res chain seq x y z
N MET A 1 76.45 -16.35 -23.58
CA MET A 1 76.63 -16.98 -22.26
C MET A 1 77.38 -16.01 -21.36
N ALA A 2 76.77 -15.54 -20.28
CA ALA A 2 77.39 -15.15 -19.00
C ALA A 2 76.35 -14.44 -18.13
N GLN A 3 76.02 -15.07 -17.00
CA GLN A 3 75.22 -14.51 -15.90
C GLN A 3 76.11 -13.62 -15.01
N ARG A 4 75.54 -12.59 -14.37
CA ARG A 4 75.31 -12.49 -12.90
C ARG A 4 75.12 -11.04 -12.43
N ASN A 5 73.94 -10.84 -11.82
CA ASN A 5 73.64 -10.23 -10.52
C ASN A 5 74.32 -8.91 -10.11
N SER A 6 73.50 -7.90 -9.80
CA SER A 6 73.56 -7.14 -8.53
C SER A 6 72.33 -6.21 -8.33
N THR A 7 71.55 -6.47 -7.29
CA THR A 7 70.72 -5.52 -6.51
C THR A 7 70.77 -6.05 -5.07
N PRO A 8 70.73 -5.23 -3.98
CA PRO A 8 69.78 -4.13 -3.70
C PRO A 8 70.49 -2.86 -3.16
N THR A 9 69.85 -1.69 -2.97
CA THR A 9 69.19 -1.32 -1.71
C THR A 9 68.33 -0.06 -1.88
N LEU A 10 67.19 -0.10 -1.20
CA LEU A 10 66.08 0.84 -1.07
C LEU A 10 66.50 2.14 -0.34
N SER A 11 66.04 3.30 -0.79
CA SER A 11 65.54 4.35 0.13
C SER A 11 64.68 5.40 -0.57
N THR A 12 63.49 5.58 0.01
CA THR A 12 62.61 6.76 0.03
C THR A 12 61.97 7.24 -1.27
N LEU A 13 60.71 6.83 -1.46
CA LEU A 13 59.71 7.58 -2.23
C LEU A 13 58.34 7.54 -1.53
N ASN A 14 58.00 8.68 -0.96
CA ASN A 14 56.69 9.34 -0.84
C ASN A 14 55.43 8.48 -0.73
N SER A 15 54.78 8.57 0.42
CA SER A 15 53.38 8.19 0.62
C SER A 15 52.45 9.04 -0.25
N ALA A 16 51.85 8.43 -1.27
CA ALA A 16 50.65 8.94 -1.93
C ALA A 16 49.68 7.76 -2.11
N THR A 17 48.68 7.71 -1.23
CA THR A 17 47.67 6.65 -1.20
C THR A 17 46.69 6.79 -2.36
N ASN A 18 46.71 5.79 -3.23
CA ASN A 18 45.63 5.12 -3.97
C ASN A 18 44.37 5.91 -4.43
N VAL A 19 44.22 5.90 -5.76
CA VAL A 19 43.05 5.54 -6.59
C VAL A 19 41.65 5.36 -5.93
N SER A 20 40.73 6.22 -6.40
CA SER A 20 39.32 5.98 -6.84
C SER A 20 38.47 4.89 -6.17
N SER A 21 37.29 5.27 -5.65
CA SER A 21 36.00 4.80 -6.18
C SER A 21 34.78 5.50 -5.57
N LEU A 22 33.79 5.70 -6.43
CA LEU A 22 32.37 5.93 -6.15
C LEU A 22 31.96 7.36 -5.73
N ALA A 23 31.56 8.12 -6.76
CA ALA A 23 30.54 9.14 -6.63
C ALA A 23 29.35 8.53 -5.87
N ARG A 24 29.20 8.96 -4.63
CA ARG A 24 28.04 8.64 -3.80
C ARG A 24 26.93 9.55 -4.31
N GLU A 25 26.20 9.10 -5.31
CA GLU A 25 24.90 9.67 -5.63
C GLU A 25 24.05 9.56 -4.36
N SER A 26 23.85 10.71 -3.71
CA SER A 26 22.92 10.82 -2.60
C SER A 26 21.51 10.71 -3.18
N SER A 27 20.94 9.50 -3.12
CA SER A 27 19.49 9.33 -3.22
C SER A 27 18.82 10.29 -2.24
N PRO A 28 17.69 10.94 -2.60
CA PRO A 28 16.94 11.72 -1.63
C PRO A 28 16.45 10.77 -0.54
N LYS A 29 17.06 10.85 0.63
CA LYS A 29 16.52 10.28 1.87
C LYS A 29 15.30 11.09 2.24
N ASN A 30 14.13 10.64 1.81
CA ASN A 30 12.96 10.76 2.66
C ASN A 30 13.05 9.63 3.71
N ASP A 31 14.02 9.74 4.62
CA ASP A 31 14.04 9.00 5.89
C ASP A 31 12.95 9.63 6.77
N ILE A 32 11.68 9.38 6.43
CA ILE A 32 10.58 9.63 7.36
C ILE A 32 10.64 8.46 8.34
N SER A 33 11.45 8.59 9.38
CA SER A 33 11.45 7.64 10.48
C SER A 33 10.05 7.62 11.09
N LEU A 34 9.36 6.49 10.99
CA LEU A 34 8.05 6.30 11.61
C LEU A 34 8.21 6.41 13.13
N CYS A 35 7.41 7.28 13.75
CA CYS A 35 7.43 7.44 15.20
C CYS A 35 6.34 6.59 15.85
N GLU A 36 6.60 6.09 17.06
CA GLU A 36 5.56 5.43 17.86
C GLU A 36 4.42 6.42 18.16
N GLY A 37 3.17 5.95 18.07
CA GLY A 37 1.98 6.78 18.28
C GLY A 37 1.67 7.77 17.15
N GLN A 38 2.39 7.71 16.03
CA GLN A 38 2.10 8.54 14.86
C GLN A 38 0.74 8.16 14.24
N THR A 39 -0.07 9.15 13.87
CA THR A 39 -1.34 8.93 13.16
C THR A 39 -1.10 8.65 11.69
N GLY A 40 -1.84 7.68 11.15
CA GLY A 40 -1.80 7.29 9.74
C GLY A 40 -2.77 6.14 9.50
N PHE A 41 -2.31 5.17 8.71
CA PHE A 41 -3.10 4.02 8.32
C PHE A 41 -2.36 2.74 8.62
N ILE A 42 -3.08 1.77 9.16
CA ILE A 42 -2.62 0.40 9.24
C ILE A 42 -3.23 -0.34 8.05
N GLN A 43 -2.40 -1.03 7.28
CA GLN A 43 -2.75 -1.76 6.07
C GLN A 43 -2.54 -3.26 6.29
N LEU A 44 -3.47 -4.07 5.79
CA LEU A 44 -3.32 -5.51 5.63
C LEU A 44 -2.89 -5.79 4.19
N ILE A 45 -1.72 -6.38 4.01
CA ILE A 45 -1.07 -6.53 2.71
C ILE A 45 -0.86 -8.02 2.42
N ASP A 46 -1.23 -8.46 1.23
CA ASP A 46 -0.92 -9.80 0.74
C ASP A 46 0.59 -9.94 0.48
N CYS A 47 1.22 -10.95 1.08
CA CYS A 47 2.66 -11.15 1.01
C CYS A 47 3.15 -11.46 -0.41
N ASN A 48 2.32 -12.08 -1.26
CA ASN A 48 2.70 -12.55 -2.60
C ASN A 48 2.56 -11.45 -3.65
N SER A 49 1.37 -10.88 -3.77
CA SER A 49 0.99 -9.86 -4.75
C SER A 49 1.36 -8.45 -4.36
N LYS A 50 1.63 -8.20 -3.06
CA LYS A 50 1.84 -6.87 -2.47
C LYS A 50 0.64 -5.94 -2.56
N GLN A 51 -0.55 -6.48 -2.79
CA GLN A 51 -1.79 -5.70 -2.81
C GLN A 51 -2.24 -5.37 -1.38
N VAL A 52 -2.79 -4.17 -1.20
CA VAL A 52 -3.45 -3.75 0.04
C VAL A 52 -4.85 -4.34 0.04
N LEU A 53 -5.09 -5.34 0.88
CA LEU A 53 -6.39 -6.01 0.98
C LEU A 53 -7.39 -5.22 1.82
N ALA A 54 -6.90 -4.58 2.89
CA ALA A 54 -7.72 -3.78 3.79
C ALA A 54 -6.88 -2.67 4.43
N GLN A 55 -7.54 -1.59 4.83
CA GLN A 55 -6.93 -0.49 5.55
C GLN A 55 -7.86 0.08 6.62
N ARG A 56 -7.31 0.55 7.73
CA ARG A 56 -7.99 1.36 8.75
C ARG A 56 -7.09 2.49 9.22
N GLU A 57 -7.70 3.63 9.56
CA GLU A 57 -7.00 4.68 10.29
C GLU A 57 -6.59 4.17 11.67
N GLY A 58 -5.41 4.59 12.13
CA GLY A 58 -4.88 4.14 13.41
C GLY A 58 -3.56 4.81 13.78
N LEU A 59 -3.04 4.41 14.94
CA LEU A 59 -1.75 4.85 15.43
C LEU A 59 -0.67 3.80 15.14
N ASN A 60 0.57 4.26 14.95
CA ASN A 60 1.73 3.39 14.88
C ASN A 60 2.15 2.91 16.28
N ASP A 61 1.32 2.09 16.91
CA ASP A 61 1.59 1.49 18.22
C ASP A 61 1.09 0.04 18.30
N GLU A 62 1.64 -0.73 19.23
CA GLU A 62 1.33 -2.16 19.35
C GLU A 62 -0.17 -2.39 19.64
N ALA A 63 -0.79 -1.51 20.43
CA ALA A 63 -2.20 -1.65 20.83
C ALA A 63 -3.14 -1.56 19.63
N SER A 64 -2.90 -0.64 18.70
CA SER A 64 -3.68 -0.48 17.47
C SER A 64 -3.53 -1.69 16.55
N PHE A 65 -2.31 -2.23 16.43
CA PHE A 65 -2.06 -3.45 15.67
C PHE A 65 -2.77 -4.66 16.28
N GLU A 66 -2.62 -4.88 17.59
CA GLU A 66 -3.25 -6.00 18.30
C GLU A 66 -4.77 -5.94 18.25
N TYR A 67 -5.36 -4.75 18.34
CA TYR A 67 -6.80 -4.58 18.18
C TYR A 67 -7.29 -5.08 16.83
N LEU A 68 -6.63 -4.67 15.73
CA LEU A 68 -7.01 -5.06 14.38
C LEU A 68 -6.80 -6.56 14.14
N LYS A 69 -5.67 -7.13 14.60
CA LYS A 69 -5.41 -8.58 14.51
C LYS A 69 -6.45 -9.43 15.24
N THR A 70 -6.93 -8.94 16.38
CA THR A 70 -7.81 -9.72 17.26
C THR A 70 -9.28 -9.57 16.91
N ASN A 71 -9.71 -8.37 16.49
CA ASN A 71 -11.13 -8.03 16.42
C ASN A 71 -11.64 -7.72 15.01
N VAL A 72 -10.76 -7.39 14.07
CA VAL A 72 -11.17 -6.84 12.76
C VAL A 72 -10.73 -7.73 11.59
N TRP A 73 -9.49 -8.21 11.61
CA TRP A 73 -8.92 -8.94 10.48
C TRP A 73 -8.59 -10.38 10.84
N ASN A 74 -8.92 -11.29 9.92
CA ASN A 74 -8.50 -12.67 10.02
C ASN A 74 -7.05 -12.81 9.54
N MET A 75 -6.12 -12.99 10.48
CA MET A 75 -4.69 -13.09 10.17
C MET A 75 -4.33 -14.49 9.67
N SER A 76 -3.65 -14.55 8.53
CA SER A 76 -3.03 -15.76 7.99
C SER A 76 -1.51 -15.58 7.85
N LYS A 77 -0.79 -16.62 7.44
CA LYS A 77 0.66 -16.52 7.17
C LYS A 77 0.99 -15.75 5.88
N ASP A 78 -0.01 -15.56 5.02
CA ASP A 78 0.15 -14.94 3.71
C ASP A 78 -0.19 -13.45 3.72
N VAL A 79 -0.50 -12.88 4.89
CA VAL A 79 -0.77 -11.46 5.07
C VAL A 79 0.13 -10.85 6.13
N VAL A 80 0.44 -9.58 5.96
CA VAL A 80 1.21 -8.78 6.93
C VAL A 80 0.52 -7.46 7.19
N MET A 81 0.67 -6.95 8.41
CA MET A 81 0.23 -5.60 8.74
C MET A 81 1.39 -4.62 8.66
N GLN A 82 1.14 -3.46 8.07
CA GLN A 82 2.11 -2.38 7.95
C GLN A 82 1.47 -1.04 8.27
N PHE A 83 2.19 -0.17 8.97
CA PHE A 83 1.79 1.22 9.16
C PHE A 83 2.35 2.10 8.04
N VAL A 84 1.53 3.00 7.53
CA VAL A 84 1.91 4.05 6.57
C VAL A 84 1.31 5.39 6.99
N VAL A 85 2.07 6.46 6.82
CA VAL A 85 1.60 7.83 7.16
C VAL A 85 0.58 8.32 6.12
N GLN A 86 0.80 7.95 4.86
CA GLN A 86 -0.03 8.33 3.73
C GLN A 86 -0.28 7.11 2.85
N THR A 87 -1.40 7.16 2.16
CA THR A 87 -1.89 6.07 1.32
C THR A 87 -2.73 6.64 0.19
N ASP A 88 -2.62 6.02 -0.96
CA ASP A 88 -3.46 6.20 -2.14
C ASP A 88 -4.69 5.29 -2.10
N HIS A 89 -4.88 4.50 -1.04
CA HIS A 89 -6.03 3.63 -0.86
C HIS A 89 -7.09 4.26 0.05
N VAL A 90 -8.33 3.90 -0.19
CA VAL A 90 -9.48 4.09 0.71
C VAL A 90 -10.12 2.74 0.97
N HIS A 91 -10.84 2.63 2.08
CA HIS A 91 -11.62 1.44 2.38
C HIS A 91 -12.99 1.90 2.87
N PRO A 92 -13.86 2.35 1.92
CA PRO A 92 -15.21 2.82 2.25
C PRO A 92 -15.96 1.79 3.09
N ASN A 93 -16.91 2.27 3.87
CA ASN A 93 -17.77 1.38 4.63
C ASN A 93 -18.48 0.40 3.67
N LYS A 94 -18.70 -0.84 4.12
CA LYS A 94 -19.36 -1.92 3.34
C LYS A 94 -18.61 -2.44 2.11
N PHE A 95 -17.43 -1.91 1.78
CA PHE A 95 -16.59 -2.51 0.75
C PHE A 95 -15.92 -3.77 1.29
N PHE A 96 -15.67 -4.74 0.41
CA PHE A 96 -15.04 -6.01 0.80
C PHE A 96 -13.54 -5.88 1.06
N GLY A 97 -12.93 -4.80 0.56
CA GLY A 97 -11.52 -4.52 0.73
C GLY A 97 -11.17 -3.07 0.44
N ALA A 98 -9.90 -2.75 0.62
CA ALA A 98 -9.36 -1.46 0.23
C ALA A 98 -9.23 -1.37 -1.30
N VAL A 99 -9.44 -0.17 -1.83
CA VAL A 99 -9.33 0.15 -3.25
C VAL A 99 -8.55 1.45 -3.43
N LEU A 100 -7.98 1.68 -4.61
CA LEU A 100 -7.30 2.96 -4.91
C LEU A 100 -8.32 4.11 -4.92
N LYS A 101 -7.94 5.26 -4.37
CA LYS A 101 -8.77 6.47 -4.28
C LYS A 101 -9.40 6.85 -5.62
N HIS A 102 -8.61 6.79 -6.67
CA HIS A 102 -9.03 7.17 -8.02
C HIS A 102 -9.74 6.05 -8.80
N SER A 103 -9.93 4.86 -8.21
CA SER A 103 -10.64 3.76 -8.89
C SER A 103 -12.08 4.19 -9.14
N LEU A 104 -12.59 3.88 -10.33
CA LEU A 104 -13.99 4.11 -10.66
C LEU A 104 -14.86 3.12 -9.88
N VAL A 105 -15.93 3.63 -9.30
CA VAL A 105 -16.95 2.87 -8.58
C VAL A 105 -18.29 3.16 -9.24
N ARG A 106 -19.03 2.09 -9.56
CA ARG A 106 -20.40 2.12 -10.05
C ARG A 106 -21.33 1.47 -9.05
N VAL A 107 -22.36 2.18 -8.63
CA VAL A 107 -23.34 1.71 -7.64
C VAL A 107 -24.68 1.50 -8.33
N TYR A 108 -25.29 0.34 -8.06
CA TYR A 108 -26.60 -0.04 -8.58
C TYR A 108 -27.55 -0.30 -7.42
N HIS A 109 -28.78 0.19 -7.53
CA HIS A 109 -29.83 -0.02 -6.54
C HIS A 109 -30.71 -1.22 -6.88
N ASN A 110 -31.07 -2.00 -5.86
CA ASN A 110 -31.93 -3.19 -5.92
C ASN A 110 -31.44 -4.26 -6.91
N GLN A 111 -30.12 -4.41 -7.06
CA GLN A 111 -29.48 -5.37 -7.96
C GLN A 111 -28.58 -6.33 -7.18
N LEU A 112 -29.14 -7.03 -6.17
CA LEU A 112 -28.48 -8.04 -5.33
C LEU A 112 -27.92 -9.23 -6.13
N THR A 113 -26.90 -8.97 -6.92
CA THR A 113 -26.24 -9.90 -7.81
C THR A 113 -24.74 -9.70 -7.67
N ASN A 114 -24.01 -10.81 -7.70
CA ASN A 114 -22.56 -10.80 -7.67
C ASN A 114 -21.94 -10.45 -9.04
N ASN A 115 -22.77 -10.17 -10.05
CA ASN A 115 -22.37 -9.76 -11.40
C ASN A 115 -22.95 -8.39 -11.71
N GLU A 116 -22.14 -7.53 -12.33
CA GLU A 116 -22.56 -6.19 -12.76
C GLU A 116 -23.78 -6.28 -13.73
N PRO A 117 -24.84 -5.48 -13.50
CA PRO A 117 -26.01 -5.47 -14.37
C PRO A 117 -25.71 -5.03 -15.81
N VAL A 118 -26.15 -5.83 -16.79
CA VAL A 118 -25.98 -5.51 -18.21
C VAL A 118 -27.13 -4.66 -18.74
N GLY A 119 -26.81 -3.54 -19.39
CA GLY A 119 -27.80 -2.67 -20.03
C GLY A 119 -28.58 -1.77 -19.07
N VAL A 120 -28.09 -1.65 -17.84
CA VAL A 120 -28.62 -0.74 -16.80
C VAL A 120 -27.55 0.29 -16.50
N ASN A 121 -27.94 1.55 -16.37
CA ASN A 121 -27.02 2.60 -15.94
C ASN A 121 -26.85 2.54 -14.41
N PRO A 122 -25.63 2.79 -13.90
CA PRO A 122 -25.45 2.91 -12.46
C PRO A 122 -26.29 4.07 -11.93
N PHE A 123 -26.83 3.90 -10.72
CA PHE A 123 -27.51 4.96 -10.00
C PHE A 123 -26.53 6.07 -9.63
N TRP A 124 -25.32 5.68 -9.22
CA TRP A 124 -24.24 6.58 -8.89
C TRP A 124 -22.92 6.06 -9.48
N GLU A 125 -22.12 6.97 -10.01
CA GLU A 125 -20.79 6.68 -10.54
C GLU A 125 -19.83 7.78 -10.09
N GLY A 126 -18.66 7.38 -9.59
CA GLY A 126 -17.65 8.29 -9.07
C GLY A 126 -16.35 7.59 -8.73
N THR A 127 -15.44 8.30 -8.07
CA THR A 127 -14.18 7.73 -7.57
C THR A 127 -14.39 7.12 -6.19
N ALA A 128 -13.58 6.12 -5.84
CA ALA A 128 -13.68 5.45 -4.55
C ALA A 128 -13.53 6.40 -3.34
N ASP A 129 -12.72 7.45 -3.47
CA ASP A 129 -12.56 8.47 -2.42
C ASP A 129 -13.77 9.38 -2.22
N SER A 130 -14.68 9.43 -3.20
CA SER A 130 -15.92 10.21 -3.13
C SER A 130 -17.11 9.42 -2.57
N VAL A 131 -16.94 8.11 -2.31
CA VAL A 131 -18.04 7.23 -1.85
C VAL A 131 -18.57 7.69 -0.50
N ASP A 132 -17.68 7.91 0.48
CA ASP A 132 -18.09 8.30 1.84
C ASP A 132 -18.79 9.68 1.85
N GLU A 133 -18.39 10.60 0.97
CA GLU A 133 -19.05 11.91 0.81
C GLU A 133 -20.47 11.80 0.23
N ASN A 134 -20.74 10.72 -0.52
CA ASN A 134 -22.03 10.44 -1.15
C ASN A 134 -22.81 9.33 -0.45
N GLU A 135 -22.35 8.88 0.73
CA GLU A 135 -22.91 7.73 1.47
C GLU A 135 -24.42 7.87 1.69
N THR A 136 -24.91 9.08 2.00
CA THR A 136 -26.35 9.32 2.24
C THR A 136 -27.20 9.05 1.01
N ILE A 137 -26.69 9.36 -0.19
CA ILE A 137 -27.40 9.17 -1.45
C ILE A 137 -27.28 7.71 -1.89
N ILE A 138 -26.10 7.12 -1.73
CA ILE A 138 -25.83 5.71 -2.05
C ILE A 138 -26.68 4.78 -1.17
N ASN A 139 -26.76 5.04 0.14
CA ASN A 139 -27.50 4.25 1.12
C ASN A 139 -29.00 4.53 1.14
N SER A 140 -29.56 5.28 0.18
CA SER A 140 -31.01 5.52 0.13
C SER A 140 -31.81 4.26 -0.14
N GLU A 141 -31.20 3.28 -0.81
CA GLU A 141 -31.77 1.97 -1.13
C GLU A 141 -30.72 0.88 -0.92
N GLN A 142 -31.15 -0.38 -1.07
CA GLN A 142 -30.24 -1.51 -1.12
C GLN A 142 -29.37 -1.41 -2.37
N TRP A 143 -28.06 -1.61 -2.22
CA TRP A 143 -27.10 -1.36 -3.28
C TRP A 143 -25.98 -2.38 -3.36
N ASP A 144 -25.42 -2.47 -4.56
CA ASP A 144 -24.20 -3.21 -4.90
C ASP A 144 -23.24 -2.30 -5.68
N ALA A 145 -21.95 -2.38 -5.34
CA ALA A 145 -20.89 -1.57 -5.92
C ALA A 145 -19.96 -2.46 -6.77
N PHE A 146 -19.59 -1.95 -7.94
CA PHE A 146 -18.69 -2.59 -8.88
C PHE A 146 -17.56 -1.66 -9.28
N ASP A 147 -16.40 -2.24 -9.61
CA ASP A 147 -15.26 -1.50 -10.17
C ASP A 147 -15.40 -1.28 -11.69
N SER A 148 -14.38 -0.68 -12.31
CA SER A 148 -14.38 -0.43 -13.75
C SER A 148 -14.47 -1.68 -14.62
N ASP A 149 -13.97 -2.81 -14.10
CA ASP A 149 -13.88 -4.10 -14.77
C ASP A 149 -15.12 -4.99 -14.49
N GLY A 150 -16.05 -4.49 -13.67
CA GLY A 150 -17.29 -5.18 -13.30
C GLY A 150 -17.13 -6.17 -12.15
N HIS A 151 -16.03 -6.10 -11.40
CA HIS A 151 -15.90 -6.89 -10.17
C HIS A 151 -16.75 -6.30 -9.07
N TRP A 152 -17.45 -7.16 -8.33
CA TRP A 152 -18.24 -6.76 -7.17
C TRP A 152 -17.33 -6.43 -5.99
N ILE A 153 -17.39 -5.19 -5.51
CA ILE A 153 -16.45 -4.63 -4.52
C ILE A 153 -17.11 -4.20 -3.21
N GLY A 154 -18.44 -4.18 -3.13
CA GLY A 154 -19.16 -3.85 -1.91
C GLY A 154 -20.66 -4.00 -2.04
N THR A 155 -21.35 -4.06 -0.91
CA THR A 155 -22.81 -4.18 -0.87
C THR A 155 -23.39 -3.63 0.43
N SER A 156 -24.60 -3.08 0.35
CA SER A 156 -25.37 -2.67 1.54
C SER A 156 -25.76 -3.86 2.44
N GLU A 157 -25.80 -5.08 1.91
CA GLU A 157 -26.16 -6.28 2.68
C GLU A 157 -25.05 -6.68 3.65
N CYS A 158 -25.13 -6.24 4.91
CA CYS A 158 -24.34 -6.72 6.05
C CYS A 158 -24.96 -6.24 7.37
#